data_AF-A0A5J4R5L3-F1
#
_entry.id   AF-A0A5J4R5L3-F1
#
_cell.length_a   1.000
_cell.length_b   1.000
_cell.length_c   1.000
_cell.angle_alpha   90.00
_cell.angle_beta   90.00
_cell.angle_gamma   90.00
#
_symmetry.space_group_name_H-M   'P 1'
#
loop_
_entity.id
_entity.type
_entity.pdbx_description
1 polymer ?
#
loop_
_entity_poly.entity_id
_entity_poly.type
_entity_poly.pdbx_seq_one_letter_code
_entity_poly.pdbx_strand_id
1 'polypeptide(L)'
;MHTKTEEKIVYTIGIIGVIAILFYNLKSGVSLDTILLILKDLAPLLVNIVIFYIVEGMKNPAKSFKKPAEKAITKIRQQYKDYLSDSLTKTDNQNGEKCLFLVKPKTAFIPIDLLANGSLEIRISYGTLANFDYSIFPNDPDKETKIANVAKIVKSKTIETLQKEGARFEPLENNGTLKVKFVTNERFERIIEKVVGDIILLLKEKQGI
;
A
#
# COMPACT_ATOMS: atom_id res chain seq x y z
N MET A 1 16.17 -5.74 -2.48
CA MET A 1 15.61 -6.14 -1.17
C MET A 1 16.76 -6.80 -0.44
N HIS A 2 17.58 -6.00 0.26
CA HIS A 2 18.68 -6.57 1.03
C HIS A 2 18.08 -7.39 2.17
N THR A 3 18.61 -8.58 2.36
CA THR A 3 18.15 -9.45 3.45
C THR A 3 18.51 -8.77 4.77
N LYS A 4 17.73 -8.97 5.84
CA LYS A 4 18.03 -8.46 7.20
C LYS A 4 19.47 -8.78 7.68
N THR A 5 20.16 -9.67 6.98
CA THR A 5 21.56 -10.07 7.13
C THR A 5 22.55 -8.98 6.70
N GLU A 6 22.30 -8.26 5.60
CA GLU A 6 23.24 -7.26 5.06
C GLU A 6 23.24 -5.96 5.88
N GLU A 7 22.07 -5.52 6.36
CA GLU A 7 21.96 -4.42 7.33
C GLU A 7 22.74 -4.75 8.61
N LYS A 8 22.58 -5.98 9.14
CA LYS A 8 23.33 -6.42 10.32
C LYS A 8 24.83 -6.36 10.10
N ILE A 9 25.34 -6.78 8.94
CA ILE A 9 26.77 -6.75 8.62
C ILE A 9 27.29 -5.30 8.60
N VAL A 10 26.58 -4.36 8.00
CA VAL A 10 26.97 -2.93 7.98
C VAL A 10 27.00 -2.35 9.39
N TYR A 11 25.98 -2.64 10.21
CA TYR A 11 25.97 -2.23 11.62
C TYR A 11 27.12 -2.86 12.43
N THR A 12 27.39 -4.14 12.24
CA THR A 12 28.47 -4.84 12.95
C THR A 12 29.85 -4.29 12.56
N ILE A 13 30.11 -4.04 11.27
CA ILE A 13 31.38 -3.45 10.80
C ILE A 13 31.53 -2.01 11.30
N GLY A 14 30.45 -1.21 11.28
CA GLY A 14 30.46 0.15 11.81
C GLY A 14 30.77 0.20 13.31
N ILE A 15 30.16 -0.69 14.11
CA ILE A 15 30.41 -0.80 15.55
C ILE A 15 31.86 -1.24 15.82
N ILE A 16 32.38 -2.23 15.07
CA ILE A 16 33.76 -2.69 15.20
C ILE A 16 34.74 -1.55 14.89
N GLY A 17 34.47 -0.74 13.85
CA GLY A 17 35.28 0.42 13.51
C GLY A 17 35.33 1.46 14.63
N VAL A 18 34.17 1.79 15.22
CA VAL A 18 34.09 2.71 16.37
C VAL A 18 34.83 2.17 17.60
N ILE A 19 34.70 0.87 17.90
CA ILE A 19 35.40 0.21 19.02
C ILE A 19 36.91 0.21 18.79
N ALA A 20 37.39 -0.06 17.58
CA ALA A 20 38.82 -0.05 17.26
C ALA A 20 39.43 1.35 17.45
N ILE A 21 38.72 2.40 17.05
CA ILE A 21 39.13 3.78 17.27
C ILE A 21 39.16 4.09 18.78
N LEU A 22 38.14 3.71 19.55
CA LEU A 22 38.12 3.88 21.01
C LEU A 22 39.29 3.16 21.70
N PHE A 23 39.62 1.94 21.30
CA PHE A 23 40.76 1.17 21.83
C PHE A 23 42.11 1.81 21.50
N TYR A 24 42.27 2.35 20.30
CA TYR A 24 43.50 3.06 19.89
C TYR A 24 43.76 4.29 20.77
N ASN A 25 42.70 4.96 21.24
CA ASN A 25 42.79 6.14 22.10
C ASN A 25 43.09 5.84 23.56
N LEU A 26 42.54 4.74 24.09
CA LEU A 26 42.88 4.28 25.45
C LEU A 26 44.37 3.96 25.58
N LYS A 27 45.02 3.52 24.49
CA LYS A 27 46.45 3.19 24.48
C LYS A 27 47.37 4.41 24.27
N SER A 28 46.87 5.44 23.58
CA SER A 28 47.68 6.59 23.13
C SER A 28 47.66 7.80 24.08
N GLY A 29 46.78 7.79 25.09
CA GLY A 29 46.58 8.92 25.99
C GLY A 29 45.72 10.02 25.35
N VAL A 30 44.88 10.67 26.17
CA VAL A 30 43.91 11.66 25.69
C VAL A 30 44.59 13.04 25.60
N SER A 31 45.09 13.40 24.42
CA SER A 31 45.50 14.76 24.09
C SER A 31 44.55 15.36 23.04
N LEU A 32 44.51 16.69 22.94
CA LEU A 32 43.70 17.40 21.94
C LEU A 32 44.09 17.01 20.50
N ASP A 33 45.37 16.71 20.26
CA ASP A 33 45.86 16.26 18.96
C ASP A 33 45.34 14.86 18.60
N THR A 34 45.22 13.98 19.59
CA THR A 34 44.61 12.66 19.40
C THR A 34 43.12 12.80 19.05
N ILE A 35 42.39 13.73 19.68
CA ILE A 35 40.97 13.98 19.39
C ILE A 35 40.76 14.51 17.96
N LEU A 36 41.65 15.37 17.47
CA LEU A 36 41.60 15.89 16.09
C LEU A 36 41.91 14.79 15.06
N LEU A 37 42.85 13.90 15.35
CA LEU A 37 43.12 12.71 14.53
C LEU A 37 41.91 11.78 14.43
N ILE A 38 41.23 11.51 15.55
CA ILE A 38 39.99 10.73 15.60
C ILE A 38 38.91 11.33 14.70
N LEU A 39 38.67 12.64 14.84
CA LEU A 39 37.65 13.34 14.05
C LEU A 39 37.97 13.29 12.55
N LYS A 40 39.25 13.39 12.19
CA LYS A 40 39.72 13.25 10.81
C LYS A 40 39.50 11.85 10.24
N ASP A 41 39.65 10.80 11.05
CA ASP A 41 39.46 9.41 10.62
C ASP A 41 37.99 8.94 10.66
N LEU A 42 37.18 9.51 11.57
CA LEU A 42 35.74 9.26 11.64
C LEU A 42 34.93 10.06 10.61
N ALA A 43 35.39 11.24 10.20
CA ALA A 43 34.68 12.05 9.22
C ALA A 43 34.43 11.31 7.89
N PRO A 44 35.39 10.61 7.27
CA PRO A 44 35.15 9.79 6.09
C PRO A 44 34.13 8.66 6.33
N LEU A 45 34.15 8.04 7.51
CA LEU A 45 33.20 6.98 7.87
C LEU A 45 31.77 7.53 7.98
N LEU A 46 31.60 8.67 8.67
CA LEU A 46 30.31 9.35 8.82
C LEU A 46 29.80 9.86 7.47
N VAL A 47 30.66 10.46 6.64
CA VAL A 47 30.30 10.92 5.30
C VAL A 47 29.87 9.75 4.42
N ASN A 48 30.54 8.59 4.47
CA ASN A 48 30.11 7.41 3.72
C ASN A 48 28.78 6.84 4.21
N ILE A 49 28.52 6.82 5.52
CA ILE A 49 27.22 6.42 6.07
C ILE A 49 26.12 7.39 5.63
N VAL A 50 26.38 8.70 5.67
CA VAL A 50 25.43 9.73 5.24
C VAL A 50 25.17 9.65 3.73
N ILE A 51 26.20 9.46 2.90
CA ILE A 51 26.05 9.24 1.46
C ILE A 51 25.27 7.96 1.20
N PHE A 52 25.54 6.88 1.94
CA PHE A 52 24.78 5.64 1.81
C PHE A 52 23.31 5.84 2.17
N TYR A 53 23.00 6.52 3.29
CA TYR A 53 21.63 6.86 3.68
C TYR A 53 20.94 7.82 2.71
N ILE A 54 21.65 8.79 2.14
CA ILE A 54 21.10 9.72 1.14
C ILE A 54 20.86 8.97 -0.18
N VAL A 55 21.80 8.16 -0.65
CA VAL A 55 21.67 7.38 -1.88
C VAL A 55 20.59 6.30 -1.74
N GLU A 56 20.49 5.67 -0.58
CA GLU A 56 19.44 4.70 -0.28
C GLU A 56 18.07 5.37 -0.07
N GLY A 57 18.03 6.53 0.61
CA GLY A 57 16.84 7.37 0.73
C GLY A 57 16.35 7.95 -0.60
N MET A 58 17.26 8.18 -1.57
CA MET A 58 16.92 8.57 -2.94
C MET A 58 16.52 7.37 -3.81
N LYS A 59 17.08 6.17 -3.60
CA LYS A 59 16.72 4.95 -4.34
C LYS A 59 15.42 4.33 -3.84
N ASN A 60 15.07 4.52 -2.57
CA ASN A 60 13.82 4.10 -1.96
C ASN A 60 13.13 5.28 -1.28
N PRO A 61 12.51 6.20 -2.04
CA PRO A 61 11.44 7.00 -1.47
C PRO A 61 10.26 6.05 -1.26
N ALA A 62 10.30 5.26 -0.20
CA ALA A 62 9.10 4.65 0.36
C ALA A 62 8.28 5.81 0.94
N LYS A 63 7.74 6.68 0.07
CA LYS A 63 6.69 7.60 0.43
C LYS A 63 5.51 6.72 0.81
N SER A 64 5.43 6.40 2.09
CA SER A 64 4.46 5.46 2.64
C SER A 64 3.05 5.81 2.15
N PHE A 65 2.40 4.86 1.47
CA PHE A 65 1.01 5.00 1.04
C PHE A 65 0.04 4.95 2.22
N LYS A 66 0.50 4.61 3.43
CA LYS A 66 -0.31 4.47 4.64
C LYS A 66 -1.12 5.72 4.98
N LYS A 67 -0.47 6.88 5.16
CA LYS A 67 -1.15 8.14 5.48
C LYS A 67 -2.17 8.56 4.40
N PRO A 68 -1.83 8.59 3.10
CA PRO A 68 -2.81 8.96 2.08
C PRO A 68 -3.90 7.89 1.90
N ALA A 69 -3.62 6.61 2.15
CA ALA A 69 -4.64 5.55 2.17
C ALA A 69 -5.64 5.76 3.32
N GLU A 70 -5.16 6.01 4.53
CA GLU A 70 -6.02 6.30 5.70
C GLU A 70 -6.95 7.49 5.44
N LYS A 71 -6.43 8.57 4.83
CA LYS A 71 -7.24 9.73 4.44
C LYS A 71 -8.29 9.39 3.38
N ALA A 72 -7.90 8.67 2.32
CA ALA A 72 -8.81 8.26 1.26
C ALA A 72 -9.96 7.41 1.80
N ILE A 73 -9.63 6.43 2.66
CA ILE A 73 -10.60 5.55 3.31
C ILE A 73 -11.61 6.34 4.14
N THR A 74 -11.14 7.30 4.95
CA THR A 74 -12.02 8.15 5.75
C THR A 74 -12.98 8.96 4.88
N LYS A 75 -12.49 9.58 3.81
CA LYS A 75 -13.31 10.35 2.88
C LYS A 75 -14.34 9.49 2.15
N ILE A 76 -13.89 8.37 1.58
CA ILE A 76 -14.76 7.42 0.88
C ILE A 76 -15.88 6.93 1.79
N ARG A 77 -15.58 6.59 3.05
CA ARG A 77 -16.62 6.18 4.01
C ARG A 77 -17.62 7.28 4.30
N GLN A 78 -17.15 8.49 4.55
CA GLN A 78 -18.03 9.62 4.83
C GLN A 78 -18.95 9.92 3.65
N GLN A 79 -18.42 9.85 2.43
CA GLN A 79 -19.18 10.14 1.21
C GLN A 79 -20.17 9.03 0.83
N TYR A 80 -19.79 7.76 1.02
CA TYR A 80 -20.57 6.59 0.60
C TYR A 80 -21.09 5.77 1.79
N LYS A 81 -21.41 6.43 2.91
CA LYS A 81 -21.91 5.80 4.15
C LYS A 81 -23.15 4.91 3.98
N ASP A 82 -23.96 5.18 2.95
CA ASP A 82 -25.16 4.40 2.66
C ASP A 82 -24.81 3.02 2.06
N TYR A 83 -23.63 2.90 1.47
CA TYR A 83 -23.13 1.68 0.83
C TYR A 83 -22.02 1.00 1.63
N LEU A 84 -21.23 1.77 2.40
CA LEU A 84 -20.05 1.29 3.12
C LEU A 84 -20.27 1.28 4.63
N SER A 85 -19.82 0.21 5.29
CA SER A 85 -19.91 0.04 6.74
C SER A 85 -18.84 0.87 7.48
N ASP A 86 -19.26 1.52 8.56
CA ASP A 86 -18.39 2.26 9.49
C ASP A 86 -17.48 1.37 10.34
N SER A 87 -17.73 0.05 10.39
CA SER A 87 -16.99 -0.88 11.24
C SER A 87 -15.59 -1.16 10.68
N LEU A 88 -14.60 -0.46 11.23
CA LEU A 88 -13.14 -0.69 11.05
C LEU A 88 -12.65 -2.06 11.55
N THR A 89 -13.50 -2.81 12.26
CA THR A 89 -13.08 -3.82 13.23
C THR A 89 -13.36 -5.26 12.84
N LYS A 90 -14.00 -5.53 11.68
CA LYS A 90 -14.17 -6.91 11.24
C LYS A 90 -13.05 -7.27 10.28
N THR A 91 -12.04 -7.92 10.82
CA THR A 91 -11.11 -8.76 10.10
C THR A 91 -11.89 -9.66 9.13
N ASP A 92 -11.48 -9.73 7.86
CA ASP A 92 -12.07 -10.69 6.93
C ASP A 92 -11.90 -12.10 7.51
N ASN A 93 -13.03 -12.80 7.72
CA ASN A 93 -13.03 -14.13 8.35
C ASN A 93 -12.26 -15.17 7.52
N GLN A 94 -12.04 -14.91 6.23
CA GLN A 94 -11.28 -15.81 5.36
C GLN A 94 -9.77 -15.60 5.49
N ASN A 95 -9.29 -14.35 5.59
CA ASN A 95 -7.87 -14.03 5.38
C ASN A 95 -7.21 -13.20 6.49
N GLY A 96 -7.92 -12.73 7.51
CA GLY A 96 -7.28 -11.93 8.56
C GLY A 96 -7.08 -10.45 8.19
N GLU A 97 -7.56 -10.00 7.03
CA GLU A 97 -7.24 -8.67 6.46
C GLU A 97 -8.28 -7.61 6.83
N LYS A 98 -7.83 -6.36 7.04
CA LYS A 98 -8.75 -5.22 7.22
C LYS A 98 -9.30 -4.81 5.87
N CYS A 99 -10.62 -4.72 5.74
CA CYS A 99 -11.27 -4.30 4.50
C CYS A 99 -12.24 -3.13 4.72
N LEU A 100 -12.50 -2.38 3.64
CA LEU A 100 -13.75 -1.64 3.47
C LEU A 100 -14.85 -2.67 3.18
N PHE A 101 -15.92 -2.62 3.96
CA PHE A 101 -17.07 -3.53 3.82
C PHE A 101 -18.26 -2.78 3.27
N LEU A 102 -19.07 -3.46 2.46
CA LEU A 102 -20.42 -3.01 2.11
C LEU A 102 -21.40 -3.35 3.25
N VAL A 103 -22.56 -2.68 3.29
CA VAL A 103 -23.49 -2.74 4.45
C VAL A 103 -24.44 -3.95 4.42
N LYS A 104 -25.05 -4.29 3.27
CA LYS A 104 -26.12 -5.30 3.15
C LYS A 104 -26.07 -6.09 1.83
N PRO A 105 -25.61 -7.35 1.81
CA PRO A 105 -24.99 -8.11 2.90
C PRO A 105 -23.62 -7.52 3.30
N LYS A 106 -23.15 -7.80 4.52
CA LYS A 106 -21.80 -7.38 4.91
C LYS A 106 -20.76 -8.14 4.09
N THR A 107 -20.10 -7.46 3.16
CA THR A 107 -19.17 -8.09 2.20
C THR A 107 -17.89 -7.28 2.06
N ALA A 108 -16.75 -7.96 2.08
CA ALA A 108 -15.45 -7.32 1.88
C ALA A 108 -15.34 -6.78 0.44
N PHE A 109 -15.04 -5.49 0.31
CA PHE A 109 -15.02 -4.80 -0.98
C PHE A 109 -13.60 -4.39 -1.38
N ILE A 110 -12.88 -3.69 -0.50
CA ILE A 110 -11.51 -3.22 -0.78
C ILE A 110 -10.60 -3.50 0.42
N PRO A 111 -9.53 -4.30 0.26
CA PRO A 111 -8.55 -4.52 1.32
C PRO A 111 -7.75 -3.25 1.64
N ILE A 112 -7.81 -2.80 2.90
CA ILE A 112 -7.15 -1.60 3.40
C ILE A 112 -5.64 -1.80 3.50
N ASP A 113 -5.21 -2.99 3.91
CA ASP A 113 -3.78 -3.30 4.08
C ASP A 113 -3.04 -3.25 2.73
N LEU A 114 -3.71 -3.66 1.64
CA LEU A 114 -3.16 -3.52 0.29
C LEU A 114 -3.03 -2.04 -0.10
N LEU A 115 -4.02 -1.20 0.20
CA LEU A 115 -3.95 0.24 -0.07
C LEU A 115 -2.79 0.90 0.68
N ALA A 116 -2.57 0.51 1.95
CA ALA A 116 -1.45 1.01 2.74
C ALA A 116 -0.08 0.62 2.15
N ASN A 117 -0.04 -0.47 1.38
CA ASN A 117 1.13 -0.94 0.63
C ASN A 117 1.17 -0.41 -0.82
N GLY A 118 0.29 0.53 -1.18
CA GLY A 118 0.24 1.13 -2.51
C GLY A 118 -0.35 0.20 -3.57
N SER A 119 -1.20 -0.76 -3.18
CA SER A 119 -1.92 -1.64 -4.10
C SER A 119 -3.42 -1.47 -3.96
N LEU A 120 -4.14 -1.38 -5.08
CA LEU A 120 -5.60 -1.35 -5.09
C LEU A 120 -6.11 -2.70 -5.59
N GLU A 121 -6.97 -3.33 -4.79
CA GLU A 121 -7.71 -4.53 -5.15
C GLU A 121 -9.20 -4.27 -4.91
N ILE A 122 -10.03 -4.61 -5.90
CA ILE A 122 -11.48 -4.41 -5.84
C ILE A 122 -12.16 -5.76 -6.00
N ARG A 123 -12.86 -6.17 -4.94
CA ARG A 123 -13.48 -7.49 -4.83
C ARG A 123 -14.93 -7.42 -5.29
N ILE A 124 -15.22 -8.09 -6.40
CA ILE A 124 -16.58 -8.31 -6.89
C ILE A 124 -16.97 -9.75 -6.57
N SER A 125 -18.03 -9.89 -5.79
CA SER A 125 -18.59 -11.16 -5.37
C SER A 125 -20.11 -11.11 -5.43
N TYR A 126 -20.77 -12.25 -5.22
CA TYR A 126 -22.22 -12.30 -5.04
C TYR A 126 -22.71 -11.26 -4.03
N GLY A 127 -22.05 -11.17 -2.87
CA GLY A 127 -22.41 -10.22 -1.82
C GLY A 127 -22.25 -8.77 -2.25
N THR A 128 -21.23 -8.48 -3.09
CA THR A 128 -21.06 -7.16 -3.70
C THR A 128 -22.26 -6.83 -4.56
N LEU A 129 -22.67 -7.70 -5.47
CA LEU A 129 -23.79 -7.44 -6.39
C LEU A 129 -25.12 -7.35 -5.64
N ALA A 130 -25.33 -8.16 -4.61
CA ALA A 130 -26.50 -8.06 -3.74
C ALA A 130 -26.62 -6.72 -3.00
N ASN A 131 -25.50 -6.04 -2.68
CA ASN A 131 -25.54 -4.68 -2.10
C ASN A 131 -26.03 -3.61 -3.06
N PHE A 132 -25.98 -3.88 -4.36
CA PHE A 132 -26.44 -2.98 -5.41
C PHE A 132 -27.71 -3.50 -6.07
N ASP A 133 -28.48 -4.34 -5.38
CA ASP A 133 -29.80 -4.84 -5.81
C ASP A 133 -29.79 -5.63 -7.14
N TYR A 134 -28.66 -6.25 -7.49
CA TYR A 134 -28.62 -7.16 -8.64
C TYR A 134 -29.48 -8.40 -8.36
N SER A 135 -30.31 -8.78 -9.33
CA SER A 135 -31.15 -9.98 -9.28
C SER A 135 -30.34 -11.25 -9.50
N ILE A 136 -29.53 -11.61 -8.50
CA ILE A 136 -28.71 -12.83 -8.48
C ILE A 136 -29.06 -13.59 -7.22
N PHE A 137 -29.32 -14.88 -7.37
CA PHE A 137 -29.57 -15.78 -6.24
C PHE A 137 -28.35 -16.69 -6.00
N PRO A 138 -28.10 -17.17 -4.77
CA PRO A 138 -26.93 -18.01 -4.49
C PRO A 138 -26.88 -19.29 -5.34
N ASN A 139 -28.05 -19.79 -5.75
CA ASN A 139 -28.25 -21.01 -6.52
C ASN A 139 -28.50 -20.75 -8.02
N ASP A 140 -28.32 -19.51 -8.50
CA ASP A 140 -28.44 -19.18 -9.91
C ASP A 140 -27.31 -19.88 -10.72
N PRO A 141 -27.64 -20.71 -11.73
CA PRO A 141 -26.63 -21.41 -12.53
C PRO A 141 -25.69 -20.46 -13.29
N ASP A 142 -26.13 -19.23 -13.56
CA ASP A 142 -25.35 -18.21 -14.28
C ASP A 142 -24.63 -17.23 -13.33
N LYS A 143 -24.70 -17.45 -12.00
CA LYS A 143 -24.13 -16.56 -10.98
C LYS A 143 -22.66 -16.23 -11.25
N GLU A 144 -21.84 -17.25 -11.50
CA GLU A 144 -20.41 -17.08 -11.72
C GLU A 144 -20.12 -16.28 -13.00
N THR A 145 -20.89 -16.53 -14.06
CA THR A 145 -20.81 -15.78 -15.33
C THR A 145 -21.18 -14.31 -15.13
N LYS A 146 -22.25 -14.02 -14.39
CA LYS A 146 -22.68 -12.66 -14.06
C LYS A 146 -21.63 -11.92 -13.23
N ILE A 147 -21.08 -12.58 -12.19
CA ILE A 147 -19.99 -12.02 -11.38
C ILE A 147 -18.76 -11.71 -12.24
N ALA A 148 -18.36 -12.65 -13.10
CA ALA A 148 -17.21 -12.46 -14.00
C ALA A 148 -17.42 -11.31 -14.98
N ASN A 149 -18.62 -11.16 -15.54
CA ASN A 149 -18.97 -10.07 -16.44
C ASN A 149 -18.91 -8.72 -15.72
N VAL A 150 -19.51 -8.59 -14.54
CA VAL A 150 -19.43 -7.35 -13.75
C VAL A 150 -18.00 -7.05 -13.32
N ALA A 151 -17.24 -8.06 -12.88
CA ALA A 151 -15.83 -7.91 -12.54
C ALA A 151 -14.99 -7.39 -13.71
N LYS A 152 -15.26 -7.86 -14.94
CA LYS A 152 -14.61 -7.35 -16.15
C LYS A 152 -14.94 -5.88 -16.43
N ILE A 153 -16.21 -5.48 -16.27
CA ILE A 153 -16.63 -4.08 -16.45
C ILE A 153 -15.96 -3.18 -15.38
N VAL A 154 -15.96 -3.61 -14.12
CA VAL A 154 -15.30 -2.89 -13.02
C VAL A 154 -13.79 -2.79 -13.26
N LYS A 155 -13.15 -3.85 -13.74
CA LYS A 155 -11.73 -3.84 -14.14
C LYS A 155 -11.46 -2.79 -15.21
N SER A 156 -12.23 -2.81 -16.29
CA SER A 156 -12.11 -1.82 -17.37
C SER A 156 -12.30 -0.39 -16.85
N LYS A 157 -13.35 -0.15 -16.05
CA LYS A 157 -13.62 1.19 -15.52
C LYS A 157 -12.52 1.68 -14.58
N THR A 158 -11.98 0.79 -13.76
CA THR A 158 -10.89 1.16 -12.85
C THR A 158 -9.64 1.59 -13.62
N ILE A 159 -9.26 0.82 -14.65
CA ILE A 159 -8.11 1.15 -15.50
C ILE A 159 -8.33 2.49 -16.20
N GLU A 160 -9.53 2.71 -16.76
CA GLU A 160 -9.92 3.97 -17.41
C GLU A 160 -9.79 5.16 -16.44
N THR A 161 -10.35 5.05 -15.23
CA THR A 161 -10.29 6.12 -14.23
C THR A 161 -8.84 6.37 -13.76
N LEU A 162 -8.04 5.32 -13.54
CA LEU A 162 -6.63 5.45 -13.19
C LEU A 162 -5.83 6.18 -14.27
N GLN A 163 -6.03 5.82 -15.54
CA GLN A 163 -5.37 6.48 -16.66
C GLN A 163 -5.80 7.94 -16.81
N LYS A 164 -7.11 8.20 -16.67
CA LYS A 164 -7.67 9.56 -16.76
C LYS A 164 -7.13 10.50 -15.68
N GLU A 165 -6.96 9.99 -14.46
CA GLU A 165 -6.37 10.77 -13.35
C GLU A 165 -4.83 10.85 -13.42
N GLY A 166 -4.22 10.25 -14.44
CA GLY A 166 -2.76 10.27 -14.65
C GLY A 166 -1.97 9.38 -13.69
N ALA A 167 -2.60 8.34 -13.14
CA ALA A 167 -1.94 7.42 -12.22
C ALA A 167 -0.89 6.58 -12.96
N ARG A 168 0.30 6.43 -12.36
CA ARG A 168 1.31 5.45 -12.79
C ARG A 168 1.12 4.16 -12.00
N PHE A 169 0.78 3.07 -12.68
CA PHE A 169 0.50 1.79 -12.05
C PHE A 169 0.95 0.60 -12.89
N GLU A 170 1.18 -0.53 -12.21
CA GLU A 170 1.47 -1.83 -12.81
C GLU A 170 0.29 -2.77 -12.51
N PRO A 171 -0.27 -3.46 -13.52
CA PRO A 171 -1.25 -4.50 -13.27
C PRO A 171 -0.57 -5.69 -12.56
N LEU A 172 -1.15 -6.13 -11.45
CA LEU A 172 -0.77 -7.36 -10.79
C LEU A 172 -1.70 -8.45 -11.33
N GLU A 173 -1.21 -9.30 -12.23
CA GLU A 173 -2.02 -10.39 -12.78
C GLU A 173 -2.46 -11.32 -11.65
N ASN A 174 -3.78 -11.43 -11.46
CA ASN A 174 -4.38 -12.44 -10.61
C ASN A 174 -5.67 -12.92 -11.28
N ASN A 175 -5.90 -14.23 -11.25
CA ASN A 175 -6.96 -14.94 -11.96
C ASN A 175 -8.37 -14.41 -11.62
N GLY A 176 -8.83 -13.36 -12.31
CA GLY A 176 -10.19 -12.83 -12.19
C GLY A 176 -10.37 -11.63 -11.25
N THR A 177 -9.36 -11.28 -10.44
CA THR A 177 -9.43 -10.12 -9.52
C THR A 177 -8.65 -8.94 -10.08
N LEU A 178 -9.26 -7.75 -10.14
CA LEU A 178 -8.50 -6.54 -10.45
C LEU A 178 -7.58 -6.23 -9.27
N LYS A 179 -6.27 -6.28 -9.52
CA LYS A 179 -5.24 -5.82 -8.60
C LYS A 179 -4.23 -4.97 -9.36
N VAL A 180 -3.94 -3.79 -8.84
CA VAL A 180 -2.95 -2.87 -9.42
C VAL A 180 -2.02 -2.36 -8.33
N LYS A 181 -0.76 -2.09 -8.70
CA LYS A 181 0.25 -1.51 -7.82
C LYS A 181 0.61 -0.12 -8.31
N PHE A 182 0.55 0.87 -7.43
CA PHE A 182 0.93 2.24 -7.74
C PHE A 182 2.46 2.39 -7.72
N VAL A 183 3.00 3.06 -8.73
CA VAL A 183 4.44 3.36 -8.84
C VAL A 183 4.81 4.56 -7.99
N THR A 184 3.88 5.52 -7.83
CA THR A 184 4.09 6.76 -7.07
C THR A 184 2.88 7.08 -6.21
N ASN A 185 3.08 7.82 -5.12
CA ASN A 185 2.00 8.23 -4.22
C ASN A 185 1.39 9.59 -4.55
N GLU A 186 1.80 10.19 -5.68
CA GLU A 186 1.31 11.50 -6.08
C GLU A 186 -0.19 11.43 -6.34
N ARG A 187 -0.95 12.33 -5.68
CA ARG A 187 -2.41 12.39 -5.76
C ARG A 187 -3.13 11.07 -5.38
N PHE A 188 -2.44 10.12 -4.75
CA PHE A 188 -2.98 8.80 -4.42
C PHE A 188 -4.33 8.88 -3.71
N GLU A 189 -4.44 9.74 -2.70
CA GLU A 189 -5.69 9.95 -1.96
C GLU A 189 -6.88 10.28 -2.88
N ARG A 190 -6.70 11.28 -3.75
CA ARG A 190 -7.71 11.75 -4.70
C ARG A 190 -8.03 10.70 -5.76
N ILE A 191 -7.01 9.99 -6.24
CA ILE A 191 -7.17 8.94 -7.26
C ILE A 191 -8.00 7.79 -6.69
N ILE A 192 -7.69 7.32 -5.48
CA ILE A 192 -8.45 6.25 -4.82
C ILE A 192 -9.89 6.69 -4.56
N GLU A 193 -10.11 7.91 -4.06
CA GLU A 193 -11.44 8.49 -3.88
C GLU A 193 -12.24 8.47 -5.19
N LYS A 194 -11.63 8.91 -6.29
CA LYS A 194 -12.27 8.97 -7.60
C LYS A 194 -12.58 7.59 -8.17
N VAL A 195 -11.63 6.66 -8.10
CA VAL A 195 -11.81 5.28 -8.58
C VAL A 195 -12.93 4.58 -7.82
N VAL A 196 -12.92 4.64 -6.49
CA VAL A 196 -13.95 3.97 -5.69
C VAL A 196 -15.31 4.60 -5.93
N GLY A 197 -15.38 5.93 -6.05
CA GLY A 197 -16.61 6.64 -6.39
C GLY A 197 -17.20 6.25 -7.74
N ASP A 198 -16.37 6.24 -8.79
CA ASP A 198 -16.81 5.86 -10.14
C ASP A 198 -17.30 4.41 -10.20
N ILE A 199 -16.75 3.51 -9.38
CA ILE A 199 -17.15 2.10 -9.32
C ILE A 199 -18.47 1.93 -8.57
N ILE A 200 -18.66 2.62 -7.45
CA ILE A 200 -19.94 2.60 -6.72
C ILE A 200 -21.05 3.14 -7.63
N LEU A 201 -20.80 4.22 -8.37
CA LEU A 201 -21.75 4.77 -9.35
C LEU A 201 -22.02 3.78 -10.49
N LEU A 202 -20.98 3.17 -11.05
CA LEU A 202 -21.12 2.16 -12.11
C LEU A 202 -21.99 0.98 -11.66
N LEU A 203 -21.74 0.44 -10.46
CA LEU A 203 -22.51 -0.68 -9.92
C LEU A 203 -23.98 -0.30 -9.67
N LYS A 204 -24.26 0.97 -9.35
CA LYS A 204 -25.63 1.48 -9.22
C LYS A 204 -26.33 1.64 -10.58
N GLU A 205 -25.62 2.10 -11.61
CA GLU A 205 -26.21 2.35 -12.93
C GLU A 205 -26.45 1.07 -13.74
N LYS A 206 -25.66 0.03 -13.49
CA LYS A 206 -25.66 -1.23 -14.27
C LYS A 206 -26.60 -2.30 -13.71
N GLN A 207 -27.59 -1.93 -12.90
CA GLN A 207 -28.56 -2.82 -12.22
C GLN A 207 -29.45 -3.70 -13.15
N GLY A 208 -29.27 -3.64 -14.48
CA GLY A 208 -30.11 -4.35 -15.46
C GLY A 208 -29.36 -4.92 -16.65
N ILE A 209 -28.05 -5.18 -16.52
CA ILE A 209 -27.26 -5.93 -17.52
C ILE A 209 -26.93 -7.33 -16.99
#